data_AF-A0A524QY35-F1
#
_entry.id   AF-A0A524QY35-F1
#
_cell.length_a   1.000
_cell.length_b   1.000
_cell.length_c   1.000
_cell.angle_alpha   90.00
_cell.angle_beta   90.00
_cell.angle_gamma   90.00
#
_symmetry.space_group_name_H-M   'P 1'
#
loop_
_entity.id
_entity.type
_entity.pdbx_description
1 polymer ?
#
loop_
_entity_poly.entity_id
_entity_poly.type
_entity_poly.pdbx_seq_one_letter_code
_entity_poly.pdbx_strand_id
1 'polypeptide(L)'
;DDGLIRLEVVKSGHHNIVARVIKGGIVREHKGINLPGATLSLPSLTDKDIADLDFGLKHGVDIIALSFVRSEHDVNKLKGEIKKRGFDTPVIAKLEKPQAIKHLAAIIEAADGVMVARGDLGVEMPLEQVPILQKNIIPLPKSITNR
;
A
#
# COMPACT_ATOMS: atom_id res chain seq x y z
N ASP A 1 -14.07 2.13 8.24
CA ASP A 1 -14.16 3.57 8.59
C ASP A 1 -12.81 4.09 9.06
N ASP A 2 -11.73 3.86 8.32
CA ASP A 2 -10.46 4.58 8.40
C ASP A 2 -9.97 4.93 9.83
N GLY A 3 -10.05 3.97 10.76
CA GLY A 3 -9.64 4.12 12.16
C GLY A 3 -10.66 4.77 13.13
N LEU A 4 -11.87 5.10 12.67
CA LEU A 4 -12.98 5.63 13.49
C LEU A 4 -13.54 4.58 14.46
N ILE A 5 -13.56 3.32 14.06
CA ILE A 5 -13.93 2.17 14.90
C ILE A 5 -12.64 1.45 15.31
N ARG A 6 -12.49 1.16 16.61
CA ARG A 6 -11.32 0.49 17.17
C ARG A 6 -11.72 -0.68 18.04
N LEU A 7 -11.10 -1.83 17.77
CA LEU A 7 -11.31 -3.07 18.49
C LEU A 7 -9.97 -3.55 19.07
N GLU A 8 -10.02 -4.15 20.25
CA GLU A 8 -8.88 -4.83 20.88
C GLU A 8 -9.14 -6.33 20.87
N VAL A 9 -8.21 -7.12 20.34
CA VAL A 9 -8.33 -8.60 20.36
C VAL A 9 -8.14 -9.10 21.78
N VAL A 10 -9.15 -9.80 22.32
CA VAL A 10 -9.09 -10.39 23.68
C VAL A 10 -8.85 -11.90 23.65
N LYS A 11 -9.23 -12.57 22.55
CA LYS A 11 -8.99 -14.00 22.35
C LYS A 11 -8.94 -14.32 20.85
N SER A 12 -8.00 -15.16 20.44
CA SER A 12 -7.96 -15.75 19.09
C SER A 12 -8.40 -17.21 19.13
N GLY A 13 -9.21 -17.60 18.14
CA GLY A 13 -9.55 -18.98 17.82
C GLY A 13 -9.02 -19.36 16.44
N HIS A 14 -9.35 -20.56 15.97
CA HIS A 14 -8.84 -21.06 14.69
C HIS A 14 -9.44 -20.33 13.46
N HIS A 15 -10.71 -19.91 13.55
CA HIS A 15 -11.43 -19.26 12.43
C HIS A 15 -12.08 -17.93 12.84
N ASN A 16 -11.92 -17.51 14.09
CA ASN A 16 -12.54 -16.30 14.61
C ASN A 16 -11.66 -15.64 15.67
N ILE A 17 -11.96 -14.38 15.94
CA ILE A 17 -11.40 -13.62 17.06
C ILE A 17 -12.56 -13.09 17.91
N VAL A 18 -12.33 -13.02 19.21
CA VAL A 18 -13.16 -12.25 20.12
C VAL A 18 -12.44 -10.93 20.35
N ALA A 19 -13.13 -9.82 20.09
CA ALA A 19 -12.58 -8.49 20.26
C ALA A 19 -13.49 -7.62 21.14
N ARG A 20 -12.88 -6.74 21.92
CA ARG A 20 -13.55 -5.72 22.73
C ARG A 20 -13.64 -4.43 21.94
N VAL A 21 -14.81 -3.79 21.95
CA VAL A 21 -14.97 -2.46 21.33
C VAL A 21 -14.31 -1.41 22.22
N ILE A 22 -13.27 -0.77 21.71
CA ILE A 22 -12.59 0.36 22.37
C ILE A 22 -13.24 1.68 21.94
N LYS A 23 -13.57 1.78 20.65
CA LYS A 23 -14.32 2.90 20.08
C LYS A 23 -15.32 2.37 19.07
N GLY A 24 -16.61 2.56 19.36
CA GLY A 24 -17.72 2.09 18.53
C GLY A 24 -18.13 3.08 17.44
N GLY A 25 -19.05 2.64 16.58
CA GLY A 25 -19.61 3.42 15.48
C GLY A 25 -20.50 2.55 14.58
N ILE A 26 -21.04 3.14 13.51
CA ILE A 26 -21.84 2.43 12.51
C ILE A 26 -20.89 1.78 11.50
N VAL A 27 -20.84 0.46 11.45
CA VAL A 27 -20.10 -0.28 10.40
C VAL A 27 -20.99 -0.36 9.16
N ARG A 28 -20.52 0.18 8.04
CA ARG A 28 -21.16 -0.01 6.73
C ARG A 28 -20.56 -1.20 5.99
N GLU A 29 -21.15 -1.59 4.86
CA GLU A 29 -20.68 -2.71 4.05
C GLU A 29 -19.30 -2.43 3.41
N HIS A 30 -18.57 -3.51 3.11
CA HIS A 30 -17.27 -3.51 2.42
C HIS A 30 -16.20 -2.59 3.04
N LYS A 31 -16.21 -2.43 4.37
CA LYS A 31 -15.16 -1.66 5.07
C LYS A 31 -13.89 -2.49 5.24
N GLY A 32 -12.76 -1.88 4.87
CA GLY A 32 -11.43 -2.44 5.10
C GLY A 32 -11.12 -2.60 6.59
N ILE A 33 -10.29 -3.58 6.90
CA ILE A 33 -9.76 -3.86 8.24
C ILE A 33 -8.27 -3.60 8.20
N ASN A 34 -7.79 -2.72 9.08
CA ASN A 34 -6.37 -2.50 9.30
C ASN A 34 -5.95 -3.17 10.61
N LEU A 35 -4.79 -3.83 10.60
CA LEU A 35 -4.22 -4.54 11.75
C LEU A 35 -2.84 -3.94 12.06
N PRO A 36 -2.79 -2.79 12.76
CA PRO A 36 -1.54 -2.10 13.05
C PRO A 36 -0.56 -3.02 13.78
N GLY A 37 0.68 -3.09 13.29
CA GLY A 37 1.74 -3.91 13.89
C GLY A 37 1.70 -5.40 13.54
N ALA A 38 0.65 -5.89 12.86
CA ALA A 38 0.62 -7.27 12.37
C ALA A 38 1.39 -7.40 11.05
N THR A 39 2.32 -8.35 10.98
CA THR A 39 2.96 -8.74 9.72
C THR A 39 2.03 -9.70 8.99
N LEU A 40 1.19 -9.18 8.09
CA LEU A 40 0.40 -10.00 7.18
C LEU A 40 1.28 -10.47 6.02
N SER A 41 1.43 -11.78 5.85
CA SER A 41 2.15 -12.41 4.74
C SER A 41 1.30 -12.46 3.46
N LEU A 42 0.47 -11.44 3.22
CA LEU A 42 -0.30 -11.36 1.98
C LEU A 42 0.64 -10.96 0.83
N PRO A 43 0.48 -11.55 -0.36
CA PRO A 43 1.21 -11.12 -1.54
C PRO A 43 0.82 -9.68 -1.90
N SER A 44 1.75 -8.93 -2.49
CA SER A 44 1.50 -7.56 -2.96
C SER A 44 0.62 -7.47 -4.21
N LEU A 45 0.37 -8.60 -4.87
CA LEU A 45 -0.55 -8.73 -5.99
C LEU A 45 -1.37 -10.00 -5.77
N THR A 46 -2.69 -9.84 -5.75
CA THR A 46 -3.68 -10.92 -5.74
C THR A 46 -4.06 -11.32 -7.17
N ASP A 47 -4.73 -12.46 -7.33
CA ASP A 47 -5.23 -12.90 -8.64
C ASP A 47 -6.21 -11.88 -9.25
N LYS A 48 -6.99 -11.20 -8.39
CA LYS A 48 -7.86 -10.09 -8.81
C LYS A 48 -7.04 -8.92 -9.34
N ASP A 49 -5.97 -8.52 -8.64
CA ASP A 49 -5.12 -7.41 -9.09
C ASP A 49 -4.47 -7.71 -10.45
N ILE A 50 -4.11 -8.97 -10.71
CA ILE A 50 -3.59 -9.40 -12.01
C ILE A 50 -4.68 -9.28 -13.10
N ALA A 51 -5.92 -9.68 -12.81
CA ALA A 51 -7.02 -9.52 -13.76
C ALA A 51 -7.33 -8.05 -14.05
N ASP A 52 -7.32 -7.19 -13.03
CA ASP A 52 -7.53 -5.75 -13.18
C ASP A 52 -6.38 -5.08 -13.94
N LEU A 53 -5.15 -5.53 -13.71
CA LEU A 53 -3.97 -5.11 -14.48
C LEU A 53 -4.13 -5.45 -15.96
N ASP A 54 -4.51 -6.69 -16.28
CA ASP A 54 -4.78 -7.14 -17.65
C ASP A 54 -5.86 -6.29 -18.33
N PHE A 55 -6.92 -5.96 -17.61
CA PHE A 55 -7.98 -5.08 -18.09
C PHE A 55 -7.45 -3.67 -18.36
N GLY A 56 -6.75 -3.06 -17.40
CA GLY A 56 -6.23 -1.69 -17.52
C GLY A 56 -5.24 -1.53 -18.67
N LEU A 57 -4.29 -2.46 -18.81
CA LEU A 57 -3.30 -2.42 -19.89
C LEU A 57 -3.95 -2.49 -21.28
N LYS A 58 -4.96 -3.35 -21.46
CA LYS A 58 -5.71 -3.44 -22.73
C LYS A 58 -6.47 -2.17 -23.08
N HIS A 59 -6.84 -1.36 -22.09
CA HIS A 59 -7.52 -0.08 -22.28
C HIS A 59 -6.55 1.11 -22.35
N GLY A 60 -5.24 0.87 -22.28
CA GLY A 60 -4.23 1.92 -22.43
C GLY A 60 -4.18 2.89 -21.27
N VAL A 61 -4.34 2.41 -20.02
CA VAL A 61 -4.15 3.27 -18.84
C VAL A 61 -2.75 3.89 -18.83
N ASP A 62 -2.67 5.18 -18.52
CA ASP A 62 -1.40 5.93 -18.55
C ASP A 62 -0.46 5.54 -17.41
N ILE A 63 -1.00 5.19 -16.25
CA ILE A 63 -0.26 4.95 -15.00
C ILE A 63 -0.99 3.89 -14.17
N ILE A 64 -0.25 3.03 -13.50
CA ILE A 64 -0.77 2.06 -12.52
C ILE A 64 -0.30 2.45 -11.11
N ALA A 65 -1.23 2.55 -10.17
CA ALA A 65 -0.93 2.82 -8.76
C ALA A 65 -0.96 1.54 -7.93
N LEU A 66 0.19 1.13 -7.40
CA LEU A 66 0.32 -0.06 -6.56
C LEU A 66 0.05 0.29 -5.08
N SER A 67 -0.99 -0.31 -4.51
CA SER A 67 -1.37 -0.13 -3.09
C SER A 67 -0.52 -1.01 -2.16
N PHE A 68 -0.42 -0.61 -0.89
CA PHE A 68 0.21 -1.35 0.19
C PHE A 68 1.66 -1.80 -0.07
N VAL A 69 2.44 -1.01 -0.82
CA VAL A 69 3.85 -1.31 -1.09
C VAL A 69 4.62 -1.40 0.22
N ARG A 70 5.43 -2.46 0.38
CA ARG A 70 6.28 -2.66 1.56
C ARG A 70 7.76 -2.56 1.23
N SER A 71 8.15 -2.92 0.01
CA SER A 71 9.53 -2.86 -0.48
C SER A 71 9.58 -2.71 -2.01
N GLU A 72 10.78 -2.48 -2.54
CA GLU A 72 11.07 -2.43 -3.97
C GLU A 72 10.69 -3.72 -4.71
N HIS A 73 10.70 -4.86 -4.01
CA HIS A 73 10.29 -6.15 -4.59
C HIS A 73 8.83 -6.12 -5.07
N ASP A 74 7.94 -5.44 -4.33
CA ASP A 74 6.52 -5.32 -4.72
C ASP A 74 6.37 -4.55 -6.04
N VAL A 75 7.12 -3.45 -6.18
CA VAL A 75 7.15 -2.63 -7.40
C VAL A 75 7.75 -3.41 -8.57
N ASN A 76 8.88 -4.08 -8.36
CA ASN A 76 9.56 -4.86 -9.38
C ASN A 76 8.69 -6.04 -9.85
N LYS A 77 7.95 -6.67 -8.94
CA LYS A 77 6.99 -7.73 -9.29
C LYS A 77 5.91 -7.21 -10.25
N LEU A 78 5.29 -6.06 -9.94
CA LEU A 78 4.29 -5.45 -10.82
C LEU A 78 4.89 -5.04 -12.18
N LYS A 79 6.06 -4.40 -12.19
CA LYS A 79 6.75 -4.05 -13.44
C LYS A 79 7.07 -5.28 -14.29
N GLY A 80 7.45 -6.39 -13.65
CA GLY A 80 7.63 -7.68 -14.31
C GLY A 80 6.33 -8.18 -14.97
N GLU A 81 5.19 -8.08 -14.28
CA GLU A 81 3.89 -8.47 -14.84
C GLU A 81 3.44 -7.58 -16.01
N ILE A 82 3.70 -6.28 -15.94
CA ILE A 82 3.46 -5.32 -17.04
C ILE A 82 4.32 -5.70 -18.26
N LYS A 83 5.62 -5.93 -18.05
CA LYS A 83 6.56 -6.27 -19.12
C LYS A 83 6.25 -7.61 -19.78
N LYS A 84 5.84 -8.64 -19.01
CA LYS A 84 5.40 -9.94 -19.55
C LYS A 84 4.24 -9.82 -20.54
N ARG A 85 3.44 -8.75 -20.42
CA ARG A 85 2.29 -8.46 -21.29
C ARG A 85 2.65 -7.56 -22.47
N GLY A 86 3.91 -7.16 -22.60
CA GLY A 86 4.40 -6.32 -23.70
C GLY A 86 4.20 -4.81 -23.50
N PHE A 87 3.94 -4.36 -22.27
CA PHE A 87 3.76 -2.95 -21.93
C PHE A 87 4.96 -2.41 -21.12
N ASP A 88 5.10 -1.08 -21.03
CA ASP A 88 6.04 -0.37 -20.15
C ASP A 88 5.31 0.73 -19.34
N THR A 89 4.05 0.48 -18.96
CA THR A 89 3.21 1.45 -18.25
C THR A 89 3.85 1.86 -16.91
N PRO A 90 4.00 3.18 -16.63
CA PRO A 90 4.56 3.69 -15.38
C PRO A 90 3.83 3.21 -14.12
N VAL A 91 4.61 2.97 -13.07
CA VAL A 91 4.12 2.53 -11.75
C VAL A 91 4.33 3.60 -10.69
N ILE A 92 3.25 3.99 -10.01
CA ILE A 92 3.28 4.81 -8.80
C ILE A 92 3.15 3.92 -7.57
N ALA A 93 4.14 3.94 -6.68
CA ALA A 93 4.08 3.22 -5.41
C ALA A 93 3.32 4.03 -4.35
N LYS A 94 2.24 3.47 -3.79
CA LYS A 94 1.49 4.11 -2.69
C LYS A 94 2.14 3.77 -1.34
N LEU A 95 2.61 4.80 -0.65
CA LEU A 95 3.26 4.72 0.65
C LEU A 95 2.18 4.72 1.76
N GLU A 96 1.71 3.52 2.09
CA GLU A 96 0.59 3.28 3.04
C GLU A 96 1.02 2.51 4.28
N LYS A 97 2.17 1.83 4.20
CA LYS A 97 2.67 0.95 5.23
C LYS A 97 3.94 1.51 5.88
N PRO A 98 4.12 1.38 7.21
CA PRO A 98 5.36 1.80 7.88
C PRO A 98 6.62 1.16 7.29
N GLN A 99 6.51 -0.07 6.75
CA GLN A 99 7.58 -0.76 6.04
C GLN A 99 8.03 0.02 4.79
N ALA A 100 7.10 0.63 4.05
CA ALA A 100 7.41 1.44 2.88
C ALA A 100 8.34 2.61 3.24
N ILE A 101 8.14 3.21 4.42
CA ILE A 101 8.97 4.30 4.91
C ILE A 101 10.39 3.82 5.26
N LYS A 102 10.53 2.59 5.75
CA LYS A 102 11.84 1.96 6.02
C LYS A 102 12.60 1.62 4.74
N HIS A 103 11.89 1.21 3.69
CA HIS A 103 12.45 0.85 2.37
C HIS A 103 12.35 1.98 1.34
N LEU A 104 12.12 3.22 1.79
CA LEU A 104 11.72 4.34 0.94
C LEU A 104 12.68 4.59 -0.23
N ALA A 105 13.99 4.61 0.04
CA ALA A 105 14.99 4.85 -0.99
C ALA A 105 14.92 3.79 -2.11
N ALA A 106 14.88 2.51 -1.75
CA ALA A 106 14.79 1.42 -2.73
C ALA A 106 13.47 1.46 -3.52
N ILE A 107 12.36 1.84 -2.88
CA ILE A 107 11.06 2.01 -3.54
C ILE A 107 11.09 3.16 -4.55
N ILE A 108 11.69 4.30 -4.19
CA ILE A 108 11.83 5.46 -5.08
C ILE A 108 12.66 5.09 -6.32
N GLU A 109 13.73 4.31 -6.14
CA GLU A 109 14.54 3.84 -7.27
C GLU A 109 13.77 2.88 -8.19
N ALA A 110 12.99 1.96 -7.62
CA ALA A 110 12.23 0.99 -8.40
C ALA A 110 11.00 1.59 -9.11
N ALA A 111 10.29 2.52 -8.48
CA ALA A 111 9.01 3.06 -8.96
C ALA A 111 9.21 4.26 -9.90
N ASP A 112 8.24 4.57 -10.75
CA ASP A 112 8.27 5.75 -11.64
C ASP A 112 7.77 7.01 -10.93
N GLY A 113 7.15 6.83 -9.77
CA GLY A 113 6.87 7.87 -8.80
C GLY A 113 6.31 7.26 -7.51
N VAL A 114 6.09 8.11 -6.50
CA VAL A 114 5.53 7.69 -5.21
C VAL A 114 4.34 8.57 -4.84
N MET A 115 3.37 7.98 -4.16
CA MET A 115 2.19 8.66 -3.64
C MET A 115 2.12 8.48 -2.13
N VAL A 116 2.17 9.58 -1.36
CA VAL A 116 1.96 9.54 0.09
C VAL A 116 0.46 9.42 0.36
N ALA A 117 -0.03 8.20 0.58
CA ALA A 117 -1.43 7.92 0.84
C ALA A 117 -1.73 8.12 2.34
N ARG A 118 -1.92 9.40 2.71
CA ARG A 118 -2.04 9.87 4.09
C ARG A 118 -3.16 9.21 4.90
N GLY A 119 -4.26 8.84 4.24
CA GLY A 119 -5.42 8.21 4.89
C GLY A 119 -5.03 6.88 5.52
N ASP A 120 -4.61 5.92 4.70
CA ASP A 120 -4.15 4.61 5.15
C ASP A 120 -2.89 4.70 6.03
N LEU A 121 -1.92 5.53 5.63
CA LEU A 121 -0.70 5.71 6.40
C LEU A 121 -1.01 6.23 7.83
N GLY A 122 -1.94 7.18 7.97
CA GLY A 122 -2.36 7.70 9.28
C GLY A 122 -3.19 6.73 10.13
N VAL A 123 -3.66 5.62 9.57
CA VAL A 123 -4.24 4.51 10.35
C VAL A 123 -3.15 3.58 10.88
N GLU A 124 -2.04 3.45 10.15
CA GLU A 124 -0.95 2.51 10.46
C GLU A 124 0.18 3.12 11.32
N MET A 125 0.24 4.45 11.44
CA MET A 125 1.22 5.18 12.25
C MET A 125 0.61 6.43 12.90
N PRO A 126 1.27 7.01 13.93
CA PRO A 126 0.75 8.20 14.61
C PRO A 126 0.47 9.34 13.62
N LEU A 127 -0.76 9.88 13.66
CA LEU A 127 -1.27 10.82 12.67
C LEU A 127 -0.41 12.08 12.57
N GLU A 128 0.15 12.52 13.70
CA GLU A 128 1.04 13.67 13.81
C GLU A 128 2.39 13.48 13.09
N GLN A 129 2.81 12.24 12.82
CA GLN A 129 4.05 11.95 12.10
C GLN A 129 3.88 12.03 10.58
N VAL A 130 2.66 11.80 10.07
CA VAL A 130 2.38 11.74 8.63
C VAL A 130 2.76 13.04 7.89
N PRO A 131 2.43 14.25 8.38
CA PRO A 131 2.86 15.50 7.73
C PRO A 131 4.38 15.68 7.67
N ILE A 132 5.10 15.21 8.71
CA ILE A 132 6.55 15.30 8.78
C ILE A 132 7.17 14.37 7.74
N LEU A 133 6.71 13.12 7.68
CA LEU A 133 7.15 12.14 6.68
C LEU A 133 6.90 12.65 5.26
N GLN A 134 5.72 13.21 5.00
CA GLN A 134 5.41 13.78 3.68
C GLN A 134 6.42 14.85 3.27
N LYS A 135 6.77 15.78 4.18
CA LYS A 135 7.77 16.82 3.90
C LYS A 135 9.16 16.24 3.61
N ASN A 136 9.51 15.13 4.24
CA ASN A 136 10.80 14.47 4.02
C ASN A 136 10.84 13.64 2.73
N ILE A 137 9.69 13.14 2.26
CA ILE A 137 9.58 12.30 1.05
C ILE A 137 9.63 13.13 -0.23
N ILE A 138 8.89 14.25 -0.29
CA ILE A 138 8.78 15.11 -1.48
C ILE A 138 10.13 15.52 -2.10
N PRO A 139 11.16 15.94 -1.33
CA PRO A 139 12.41 16.41 -1.91
C PRO A 139 13.35 15.29 -2.35
N LEU A 140 13.03 14.01 -2.12
CA LEU A 140 13.93 12.91 -2.46
C LEU A 140 13.98 12.74 -3.98
N PRO A 141 15.13 13.01 -4.62
CA PRO A 141 15.28 12.78 -6.05
C PRO A 141 15.36 11.27 -6.29
N LYS A 142 14.75 10.82 -7.38
CA LYS A 142 15.09 9.52 -7.95
C LYS A 142 16.50 9.62 -8.54
N SER A 143 17.36 8.63 -8.30
CA SER A 143 18.67 8.61 -8.96
C SER A 143 18.45 8.56 -10.47
N ILE A 144 18.97 9.58 -11.17
CA ILE A 144 18.89 9.65 -12.63
C ILE A 144 19.96 8.68 -13.15
N THR A 145 19.63 7.40 -13.23
CA THR A 145 20.39 6.46 -14.05
C THR A 145 19.94 6.70 -15.49
N ASN A 146 20.81 7.30 -16.31
CA ASN A 146 20.60 7.45 -17.75
C ASN A 146 20.20 6.09 -18.33
N ARG A 147 18.96 5.99 -18.84
CA ARG A 147 18.56 4.92 -19.75
C ARG A 147 19.18 5.14 -21.12
#